data_AF-A0AB74DSA1-F1
#
_entry.id   AF-A0AB74DSA1-F1
#
_cell.length_a   1.000
_cell.length_b   1.000
_cell.length_c   1.000
_cell.angle_alpha   90.00
_cell.angle_beta   90.00
_cell.angle_gamma   90.00
#
_symmetry.space_group_name_H-M   'P 1'
#
loop_
_entity.id
_entity.type
_entity.pdbx_description
1 polymer ?
#
loop_
_entity_poly.entity_id
_entity_poly.type
_entity_poly.pdbx_seq_one_letter_code
_entity_poly.pdbx_strand_id
1 'polypeptide(L)'
;MILVFSLSLHDSDPKDLRLPIYQHPLLTAEVYLVCFLIWVFIILIGKVFRKAFILPYRYHFHVITFLSWLSLEFNLLAIDISLPTLSVWMIAAIFVFIFILAYFMFSLEIESLKKLMYGNGSGSCLRNKIANKIAIYGMSFLGIGVIINFIIKSFSIKFSTSLEGLGLLITWIILNIAVIAMLIYIEFPSYLQAFYKWKYPEEYRQWEGKTVEEWYGKKYLKKHKELLENE
;
A
#
# COMPACT_ATOMS: atom_id res chain seq x y z
N MET A 1 13.19 -0.82 -14.25
CA MET A 1 13.64 0.57 -14.51
C MET A 1 14.37 1.14 -13.28
N ILE A 2 13.81 0.98 -12.08
CA ILE A 2 14.45 1.44 -10.83
C ILE A 2 15.76 0.70 -10.54
N LEU A 3 15.83 -0.63 -10.73
CA LEU A 3 17.10 -1.37 -10.64
C LEU A 3 18.22 -0.75 -11.51
N VAL A 4 17.94 -0.54 -12.81
CA VAL A 4 18.93 0.01 -13.75
C VAL A 4 19.39 1.40 -13.32
N PHE A 5 18.44 2.23 -12.87
CA PHE A 5 18.76 3.55 -12.34
C PHE A 5 19.61 3.47 -11.06
N SER A 6 19.28 2.55 -10.13
CA SER A 6 20.07 2.31 -8.92
C SER A 6 21.49 1.89 -9.26
N LEU A 7 21.68 0.90 -10.14
CA LEU A 7 23.00 0.45 -10.58
C LEU A 7 23.79 1.61 -11.23
N SER A 8 23.15 2.40 -12.09
CA SER A 8 23.79 3.57 -12.70
C SER A 8 24.27 4.60 -11.68
N LEU A 9 23.56 4.79 -10.56
CA LEU A 9 24.01 5.68 -9.48
C LEU A 9 25.22 5.11 -8.74
N HIS A 10 25.24 3.80 -8.50
CA HIS A 10 26.34 3.11 -7.80
C HIS A 10 27.60 2.94 -8.67
N ASP A 11 27.45 2.91 -9.99
CA ASP A 11 28.56 2.85 -10.95
C ASP A 11 29.16 4.24 -11.27
N SER A 12 28.52 5.33 -10.85
CA SER A 12 28.98 6.71 -11.09
C SER A 12 30.12 7.11 -10.15
N ASP A 13 31.02 8.00 -10.59
CA ASP A 13 32.02 8.59 -9.68
C ASP A 13 31.29 9.38 -8.58
N PRO A 14 31.59 9.14 -7.28
CA PRO A 14 30.97 9.89 -6.18
C PRO A 14 31.07 11.42 -6.30
N LYS A 15 32.07 11.94 -7.04
CA LYS A 15 32.23 13.38 -7.29
C LYS A 15 31.20 13.94 -8.28
N ASP A 16 30.67 13.10 -9.15
CA ASP A 16 29.67 13.48 -10.15
C ASP A 16 28.25 13.47 -9.57
N LEU A 17 28.06 12.82 -8.42
CA LEU A 17 26.78 12.76 -7.72
C LEU A 17 26.55 14.03 -6.89
N ARG A 18 25.37 14.66 -7.07
CA ARG A 18 24.94 15.79 -6.24
C ARG A 18 24.64 15.40 -4.79
N LEU A 19 24.23 14.14 -4.57
CA LEU A 19 23.93 13.59 -3.26
C LEU A 19 24.78 12.34 -3.04
N PRO A 20 25.36 12.17 -1.83
CA PRO A 20 26.06 10.95 -1.51
C PRO A 20 25.10 9.76 -1.54
N ILE A 21 25.59 8.61 -2.00
CA ILE A 21 24.86 7.34 -2.00
C ILE A 21 25.60 6.32 -1.13
N TYR A 22 24.84 5.43 -0.48
CA TYR A 22 25.41 4.36 0.33
C TYR A 22 26.28 3.43 -0.53
N GLN A 23 27.44 3.01 -0.02
CA GLN A 23 28.41 2.26 -0.84
C GLN A 23 27.97 0.84 -1.20
N HIS A 24 27.01 0.27 -0.47
CA HIS A 24 26.54 -1.08 -0.68
C HIS A 24 25.10 -1.07 -1.18
N PRO A 25 24.84 -1.22 -2.48
CA PRO A 25 23.48 -1.18 -3.03
C PRO A 25 22.56 -2.19 -2.33
N LEU A 26 21.43 -1.71 -1.81
CA LEU A 26 20.40 -2.61 -1.28
C LEU A 26 19.59 -3.27 -2.40
N LEU A 27 19.34 -2.54 -3.50
CA LEU A 27 18.66 -3.06 -4.69
C LEU A 27 19.67 -3.70 -5.64
N THR A 28 20.26 -4.83 -5.24
CA THR A 28 21.15 -5.61 -6.13
C THR A 28 20.35 -6.39 -7.18
N ALA A 29 21.02 -6.86 -8.24
CA ALA A 29 20.40 -7.74 -9.23
C ALA A 29 19.85 -9.03 -8.60
N GLU A 30 20.52 -9.56 -7.57
CA GLU A 30 20.09 -10.76 -6.84
C GLU A 30 18.82 -10.49 -6.03
N VAL A 31 18.80 -9.41 -5.24
CA VAL A 31 17.62 -8.99 -4.47
C VAL A 31 16.43 -8.74 -5.41
N TYR A 32 16.68 -8.03 -6.51
CA TYR A 32 15.67 -7.80 -7.53
C TYR A 32 15.12 -9.12 -8.08
N LEU A 33 15.99 -10.07 -8.46
CA LEU A 33 15.57 -11.34 -9.02
C LEU A 33 14.71 -12.14 -8.02
N VAL A 34 15.13 -12.21 -6.76
CA VAL A 34 14.36 -12.92 -5.71
C VAL A 34 12.97 -12.30 -5.55
N CYS A 35 12.89 -10.97 -5.40
CA CYS A 35 11.61 -10.30 -5.25
C CYS A 35 10.74 -10.37 -6.51
N PHE A 36 11.36 -10.33 -7.70
CA PHE A 36 10.67 -10.52 -8.98
C PHE A 36 10.06 -11.91 -9.08
N LEU A 37 10.79 -12.96 -8.68
CA LEU A 37 10.27 -14.33 -8.66
C LEU A 37 9.10 -14.47 -7.68
N ILE A 38 9.19 -13.85 -6.49
CA ILE A 38 8.09 -13.79 -5.53
C ILE A 38 6.87 -13.11 -6.16
N TRP A 39 7.05 -11.97 -6.82
CA TRP A 39 5.96 -11.25 -7.49
C TRP A 39 5.32 -12.08 -8.61
N VAL A 40 6.12 -12.76 -9.43
CA VAL A 40 5.61 -13.70 -10.47
C VAL A 40 4.80 -14.82 -9.83
N PHE A 41 5.25 -15.38 -8.71
CA PHE A 41 4.50 -16.40 -7.98
C PHE A 41 3.13 -15.87 -7.49
N ILE A 42 3.09 -14.65 -6.95
CA ILE A 42 1.85 -13.97 -6.55
C ILE A 42 0.91 -13.77 -7.75
N ILE A 43 1.44 -13.39 -8.91
CA ILE A 43 0.65 -13.30 -10.16
C ILE A 43 0.04 -14.65 -10.53
N LEU A 44 0.81 -15.73 -10.41
CA LEU A 44 0.31 -17.08 -10.72
C LEU A 44 -0.83 -17.49 -9.79
N ILE A 45 -0.76 -17.15 -8.50
CA ILE A 45 -1.87 -17.34 -7.55
C ILE A 45 -3.11 -16.57 -8.01
N GLY A 46 -2.96 -15.32 -8.44
CA GLY A 46 -4.07 -14.52 -8.97
C GLY A 46 -4.81 -15.17 -10.16
N LYS A 47 -4.10 -15.98 -10.96
CA LYS A 47 -4.69 -16.71 -12.11
C LYS A 47 -5.62 -17.86 -11.73
N VAL A 48 -5.69 -18.24 -10.44
CA VAL A 48 -6.66 -19.22 -9.93
C VAL A 48 -8.09 -18.67 -10.03
N PHE A 49 -8.27 -17.35 -9.88
CA PHE A 49 -9.58 -16.70 -9.95
C PHE A 49 -10.01 -16.47 -11.40
N ARG A 50 -10.90 -17.33 -11.92
CA ARG A 50 -11.31 -17.33 -13.34
C ARG A 50 -12.80 -17.08 -13.59
N LYS A 51 -13.61 -17.02 -12.53
CA LYS A 51 -15.06 -16.75 -12.63
C LYS A 51 -15.29 -15.32 -13.12
N ALA A 52 -16.25 -15.11 -14.01
CA ALA A 52 -16.46 -13.83 -14.70
C ALA A 52 -16.64 -12.65 -13.74
N PHE A 53 -17.51 -12.80 -12.72
CA PHE A 53 -17.75 -11.76 -11.71
C PHE A 53 -16.52 -11.39 -10.84
N ILE A 54 -15.49 -12.25 -10.76
CA ILE A 54 -14.23 -11.96 -10.03
C ILE A 54 -13.15 -11.36 -10.93
N LEU A 55 -13.27 -11.46 -12.25
CA LEU A 55 -12.23 -11.00 -13.18
C LEU A 55 -11.82 -9.53 -12.99
N PRO A 56 -12.73 -8.57 -12.76
CA PRO A 56 -12.33 -7.18 -12.50
C PRO A 56 -11.36 -7.05 -11.32
N TYR A 57 -11.65 -7.74 -10.21
CA TYR A 57 -10.81 -7.75 -9.02
C TYR A 57 -9.46 -8.43 -9.24
N ARG A 58 -9.40 -9.45 -10.11
CA ARG A 58 -8.12 -10.06 -10.50
C ARG A 58 -7.23 -9.07 -11.26
N TYR A 59 -7.79 -8.29 -12.17
CA TYR A 59 -6.99 -7.29 -12.90
C TYR A 59 -6.47 -6.22 -11.94
N HIS A 60 -7.32 -5.75 -11.02
CA HIS A 60 -6.90 -4.82 -9.96
C HIS A 60 -5.80 -5.43 -9.10
N PHE A 61 -5.93 -6.70 -8.69
CA PHE A 61 -4.91 -7.42 -7.93
C PHE A 61 -3.54 -7.43 -8.62
N HIS A 62 -3.50 -7.66 -9.94
CA HIS A 62 -2.25 -7.60 -10.69
C HIS A 62 -1.64 -6.19 -10.73
N VAL A 63 -2.46 -5.15 -10.86
CA VAL A 63 -2.00 -3.75 -10.81
C VAL A 63 -1.45 -3.40 -9.43
N ILE A 64 -2.15 -3.78 -8.36
CA ILE A 64 -1.75 -3.46 -6.98
C ILE A 64 -0.49 -4.22 -6.54
N THR A 65 -0.38 -5.49 -6.93
CA THR A 65 0.85 -6.26 -6.65
C THR A 65 2.05 -5.70 -7.41
N PHE A 66 1.86 -5.21 -8.64
CA PHE A 66 2.89 -4.48 -9.37
C PHE A 66 3.24 -3.14 -8.69
N LEU A 67 2.24 -2.38 -8.21
CA LEU A 67 2.50 -1.13 -7.48
C LEU A 67 3.24 -1.37 -6.17
N SER A 68 2.89 -2.43 -5.44
CA SER A 68 3.59 -2.82 -4.21
C SER A 68 5.03 -3.22 -4.49
N TRP A 69 5.27 -3.93 -5.59
CA TRP A 69 6.60 -4.24 -6.08
C TRP A 69 7.40 -2.97 -6.41
N LEU A 70 6.84 -2.06 -7.20
CA LEU A 70 7.46 -0.77 -7.54
C LEU A 70 7.77 0.05 -6.28
N SER A 71 6.87 0.03 -5.30
CA SER A 71 7.05 0.72 -4.01
C SER A 71 8.20 0.13 -3.21
N LEU A 72 8.40 -1.20 -3.26
CA LEU A 72 9.53 -1.86 -2.62
C LEU A 72 10.85 -1.45 -3.28
N GLU A 73 10.94 -1.49 -4.61
CA GLU A 73 12.14 -1.03 -5.35
C GLU A 73 12.49 0.42 -5.01
N PHE A 74 11.49 1.31 -5.02
CA PHE A 74 11.67 2.71 -4.68
C PHE A 74 12.14 2.92 -3.24
N ASN A 75 11.60 2.15 -2.28
CA ASN A 75 12.02 2.21 -0.88
C ASN A 75 13.47 1.78 -0.68
N LEU A 76 13.91 0.70 -1.34
CA LEU A 76 15.32 0.26 -1.26
C LEU A 76 16.28 1.33 -1.79
N LEU A 77 15.95 1.91 -2.95
CA LEU A 77 16.73 3.01 -3.53
C LEU A 77 16.74 4.26 -2.62
N ALA A 78 15.60 4.61 -2.04
CA ALA A 78 15.52 5.77 -1.16
C ALA A 78 16.32 5.58 0.14
N ILE A 79 16.43 4.34 0.64
CA ILE A 79 17.32 4.00 1.76
C ILE A 79 18.79 4.20 1.35
N ASP A 80 19.20 3.73 0.16
CA ASP A 80 20.58 3.92 -0.35
C ASP A 80 20.95 5.41 -0.41
N ILE A 81 20.03 6.27 -0.84
CA ILE A 81 20.24 7.74 -0.91
C ILE A 81 20.23 8.37 0.49
N SER A 82 19.48 7.80 1.44
CA SER A 82 19.28 8.38 2.77
C SER A 82 20.38 8.01 3.77
N LEU A 83 20.92 6.79 3.71
CA LEU A 83 21.90 6.25 4.67
C LEU A 83 23.18 7.09 4.86
N PRO A 84 23.73 7.77 3.83
CA PRO A 84 24.88 8.65 4.02
C PRO A 84 24.58 9.88 4.88
N THR A 85 23.31 10.28 4.95
CA THR A 85 22.85 11.49 5.67
C THR A 85 22.15 11.13 6.99
N LEU A 86 21.44 10.01 7.02
CA LEU A 86 20.64 9.55 8.15
C LEU A 86 21.21 8.27 8.73
N SER A 87 21.23 8.17 10.07
CA SER A 87 21.62 6.93 10.72
C SER A 87 20.60 5.82 10.41
N VAL A 88 21.05 4.55 10.46
CA VAL A 88 20.17 3.37 10.35
C VAL A 88 19.01 3.45 11.36
N TRP A 89 19.28 3.92 12.58
CA TRP A 89 18.26 4.12 13.61
C TRP A 89 17.20 5.15 13.22
N MET A 90 17.59 6.21 12.51
CA MET A 90 16.66 7.23 12.03
C MET A 90 15.76 6.67 10.93
N ILE A 91 16.31 5.90 9.99
CA ILE A 91 15.53 5.21 8.95
C ILE A 91 14.56 4.21 9.59
N ALA A 92 15.03 3.43 10.57
CA ALA A 92 14.17 2.53 11.32
C ALA A 92 13.04 3.27 12.05
N ALA A 93 13.34 4.42 12.68
CA ALA A 93 12.33 5.27 13.33
C ALA A 93 11.27 5.78 12.35
N ILE A 94 11.65 6.14 11.12
CA ILE A 94 10.72 6.53 10.05
C ILE A 94 9.78 5.37 9.71
N PHE A 95 10.29 4.15 9.52
CA PHE A 95 9.46 2.98 9.24
C PHE A 95 8.54 2.62 10.41
N VAL A 96 9.01 2.71 11.65
CA VAL A 96 8.17 2.52 12.85
C VAL A 96 7.05 3.56 12.89
N PHE A 97 7.35 4.82 12.61
CA PHE A 97 6.36 5.89 12.55
C PHE A 97 5.31 5.63 11.46
N ILE A 98 5.74 5.28 10.24
CA ILE A 98 4.83 4.92 9.13
C ILE A 98 3.97 3.71 9.51
N PHE A 99 4.54 2.70 10.18
CA PHE A 99 3.80 1.53 10.64
C PHE A 99 2.73 1.88 11.67
N ILE A 100 3.04 2.74 12.64
CA ILE A 100 2.06 3.23 13.63
C ILE A 100 0.92 3.97 12.93
N LEU A 101 1.24 4.84 11.96
CA LEU A 101 0.23 5.52 11.15
C LEU A 101 -0.65 4.54 10.38
N ALA A 102 -0.04 3.56 9.70
CA ALA A 102 -0.74 2.52 8.96
C ALA A 102 -1.71 1.72 9.86
N TYR A 103 -1.25 1.33 11.05
CA TYR A 103 -2.08 0.65 12.05
C TYR A 103 -3.28 1.50 12.47
N PHE A 104 -3.06 2.80 12.70
CA PHE A 104 -4.13 3.72 13.06
C PHE A 104 -5.16 3.87 11.94
N MET A 105 -4.69 4.09 10.71
CA MET A 105 -5.53 4.20 9.52
C MET A 105 -6.35 2.94 9.29
N PHE A 106 -5.72 1.77 9.40
CA PHE A 106 -6.38 0.48 9.23
C PHE A 106 -7.43 0.23 10.32
N SER A 107 -7.13 0.57 11.57
CA SER A 107 -8.06 0.44 12.69
C SER A 107 -9.31 1.31 12.49
N LEU A 108 -9.14 2.54 11.98
CA LEU A 108 -10.25 3.43 11.64
C LEU A 108 -11.10 2.86 10.50
N GLU A 109 -10.46 2.30 9.47
CA GLU A 109 -11.19 1.73 8.34
C GLU A 109 -11.97 0.47 8.72
N ILE A 110 -11.40 -0.40 9.56
CA ILE A 110 -12.14 -1.56 10.10
C ILE A 110 -13.39 -1.12 10.88
N GLU A 111 -13.30 -0.04 11.64
CA GLU A 111 -14.46 0.52 12.34
C GLU A 111 -15.49 1.11 11.37
N SER A 112 -15.03 1.82 10.32
CA SER A 112 -15.87 2.35 9.25
C SER A 112 -16.66 1.24 8.56
N LEU A 113 -15.97 0.18 8.12
CA LEU A 113 -16.58 -0.97 7.44
C LEU A 113 -17.54 -1.73 8.35
N LYS A 114 -17.22 -1.91 9.65
CA LYS A 114 -18.15 -2.54 10.60
C LYS A 114 -19.43 -1.73 10.76
N LYS A 115 -19.34 -0.40 10.83
CA LYS A 115 -20.51 0.49 10.89
C LYS A 115 -21.35 0.37 9.61
N LEU A 116 -20.70 0.37 8.46
CA LEU A 116 -21.34 0.24 7.15
C LEU A 116 -22.06 -1.12 6.99
N MET A 117 -21.40 -2.22 7.33
CA MET A 117 -21.90 -3.57 7.09
C MET A 117 -22.97 -4.01 8.09
N TYR A 118 -22.82 -3.65 9.36
CA TYR A 118 -23.68 -4.17 10.43
C TYR A 118 -24.71 -3.15 10.91
N GLY A 119 -24.72 -1.93 10.38
CA GLY A 119 -25.53 -0.82 10.89
C GLY A 119 -25.23 -0.50 12.36
N ASN A 120 -24.14 -1.06 12.89
CA ASN A 120 -23.81 -1.00 14.30
C ASN A 120 -23.17 0.36 14.55
N GLY A 121 -24.01 1.38 14.66
CA GLY A 121 -23.65 2.63 15.32
C GLY A 121 -23.39 2.32 16.79
N SER A 122 -22.27 1.65 17.09
CA SER A 122 -21.87 1.38 18.47
C SER A 122 -21.79 2.73 19.17
N GLY A 123 -22.68 2.92 20.15
CA GLY A 123 -22.80 4.14 20.94
C GLY A 123 -21.42 4.63 21.38
N SER A 124 -21.27 5.96 21.38
CA SER A 124 -20.09 6.75 21.76
C SER A 124 -19.04 6.03 22.62
N CYS A 125 -18.25 5.16 22.01
CA CYS A 125 -17.09 4.57 22.68
C CYS A 125 -16.05 5.68 22.89
N LEU A 126 -15.26 5.61 23.95
CA LEU A 126 -14.05 6.42 24.16
C LEU A 126 -13.20 6.53 22.88
N ARG A 127 -13.22 5.49 22.03
CA ARG A 127 -12.62 5.44 20.70
C ARG A 127 -13.18 6.48 19.72
N ASN A 128 -14.49 6.72 19.66
CA ASN A 128 -15.07 7.80 18.83
C ASN A 128 -14.66 9.19 19.35
N LYS A 129 -14.52 9.38 20.67
CA LYS A 129 -13.99 10.64 21.23
C LYS A 129 -12.51 10.86 20.90
N ILE A 130 -11.71 9.79 20.92
CA ILE A 130 -10.30 9.82 20.56
C ILE A 130 -10.15 10.02 19.04
N ALA A 131 -10.92 9.30 18.21
CA ALA A 131 -10.94 9.46 16.76
C ALA A 131 -11.42 10.86 16.35
N ASN A 132 -12.40 11.45 17.04
CA ASN A 132 -12.83 12.82 16.78
C ASN A 132 -11.77 13.83 17.22
N LYS A 133 -11.06 13.60 18.34
CA LYS A 133 -9.90 14.41 18.71
C LYS A 133 -8.77 14.28 17.68
N ILE A 134 -8.45 13.07 17.22
CA ILE A 134 -7.43 12.81 16.19
C ILE A 134 -7.85 13.35 14.83
N ALA A 135 -9.14 13.37 14.50
CA ALA A 135 -9.65 14.03 13.31
C ALA A 135 -9.53 15.56 13.44
N ILE A 136 -9.85 16.13 14.60
CA ILE A 136 -9.72 17.57 14.87
C ILE A 136 -8.24 18.02 14.90
N TYR A 137 -7.32 17.19 15.43
CA TYR A 137 -5.88 17.47 15.45
C TYR A 137 -5.15 17.01 14.17
N GLY A 138 -5.74 16.07 13.43
CA GLY A 138 -5.24 15.49 12.18
C GLY A 138 -5.75 16.23 10.94
N MET A 139 -6.76 17.09 11.09
CA MET A 139 -7.17 18.01 10.04
C MET A 139 -6.19 19.18 9.99
N SER A 140 -5.13 18.93 9.21
CA SER A 140 -4.43 19.93 8.41
C SER A 140 -3.32 20.70 9.12
N PHE A 141 -2.07 20.37 8.78
CA PHE A 141 -0.84 21.15 9.00
C PHE A 141 -0.15 21.07 10.38
N LEU A 142 -0.87 21.20 11.50
CA LEU A 142 -0.24 21.28 12.82
C LEU A 142 0.39 19.96 13.31
N GLY A 143 -0.30 18.82 13.11
CA GLY A 143 0.24 17.51 13.50
C GLY A 143 1.51 17.13 12.72
N ILE A 144 1.52 17.39 11.41
CA ILE A 144 2.68 17.18 10.54
C ILE A 144 3.82 18.12 10.96
N GLY A 145 3.53 19.40 11.23
CA GLY A 145 4.52 20.37 11.70
C GLY A 145 5.14 20.01 13.06
N VAL A 146 4.35 19.49 14.01
CA VAL A 146 4.84 19.04 15.32
C VAL A 146 5.72 17.80 15.19
N ILE A 147 5.36 16.85 14.32
CA ILE A 147 6.16 15.64 14.07
C ILE A 147 7.45 15.99 13.35
N ILE A 148 7.41 16.85 12.33
CA ILE A 148 8.61 17.36 11.64
C ILE A 148 9.50 18.11 12.63
N ASN A 149 8.95 18.99 13.46
CA ASN A 149 9.70 19.73 14.48
C ASN A 149 10.29 18.82 15.57
N PHE A 150 9.56 17.76 15.97
CA PHE A 150 10.05 16.74 16.89
C PHE A 150 11.21 15.94 16.27
N ILE A 151 11.10 15.54 15.00
CA ILE A 151 12.18 14.85 14.27
C ILE A 151 13.42 15.75 14.16
N ILE A 152 13.24 17.01 13.78
CA ILE A 152 14.35 17.98 13.64
C ILE A 152 15.04 18.22 14.99
N LYS A 153 14.27 18.42 16.08
CA LYS A 153 14.81 18.72 17.42
C LYS A 153 15.44 17.52 18.10
N SER A 154 14.81 16.35 18.04
CA SER A 154 15.28 15.15 18.74
C SER A 154 16.62 14.64 18.21
N PHE A 155 16.98 14.98 16.96
CA PHE A 155 18.16 14.42 16.31
C PHE A 155 19.20 15.46 15.87
N SER A 156 19.05 16.72 16.31
CA SER A 156 20.03 17.80 16.05
C SER A 156 20.46 17.88 14.58
N ILE A 157 19.52 17.65 13.66
CA ILE A 157 19.79 17.70 12.22
C ILE A 157 20.21 19.13 11.92
N LYS A 158 21.48 19.31 11.58
CA LYS A 158 21.97 20.62 11.11
C LYS A 158 21.29 20.90 9.78
N PHE A 159 20.53 21.99 9.71
CA PHE A 159 19.92 22.54 8.48
C PHE A 159 20.93 22.83 7.34
N SER A 160 22.21 22.50 7.52
CA SER A 160 23.28 22.64 6.54
C SER A 160 23.30 21.53 5.48
N THR A 161 22.51 20.45 5.62
CA THR A 161 22.26 19.51 4.53
C THR A 161 21.32 20.13 3.50
N SER A 162 21.66 20.01 2.21
CA SER A 162 20.99 20.70 1.10
C SER A 162 19.46 20.62 1.21
N LEU A 163 18.78 21.75 0.96
CA LEU A 163 17.31 21.85 0.91
C LEU A 163 16.69 20.75 0.04
N GLU A 164 17.42 20.32 -0.99
CA GLU A 164 17.08 19.23 -1.90
C GLU A 164 16.99 17.86 -1.18
N GLY A 165 17.96 17.49 -0.33
CA GLY A 165 17.95 16.21 0.38
C GLY A 165 16.80 16.10 1.39
N LEU A 166 16.48 17.19 2.08
CA LEU A 166 15.30 17.27 2.95
C LEU A 166 13.99 17.16 2.16
N GLY A 167 13.91 17.83 1.00
CA GLY A 167 12.76 17.73 0.11
C GLY A 167 12.50 16.30 -0.38
N LEU A 168 13.56 15.58 -0.75
CA LEU A 168 13.49 14.17 -1.15
C LEU A 168 13.03 13.26 0.00
N LEU A 169 13.57 13.46 1.21
CA LEU A 169 13.16 12.70 2.40
C LEU A 169 11.68 12.88 2.73
N ILE A 170 11.20 14.13 2.73
CA ILE A 170 9.79 14.44 2.99
C ILE A 170 8.90 13.82 1.91
N THR A 171 9.29 13.96 0.64
CA THR A 171 8.55 13.37 -0.50
C THR A 171 8.46 11.85 -0.37
N TRP A 172 9.57 11.20 0.00
CA TRP A 172 9.61 9.74 0.20
C TRP A 172 8.67 9.27 1.33
N ILE A 173 8.62 9.99 2.45
CA ILE A 173 7.68 9.70 3.55
C ILE A 173 6.24 9.87 3.09
N ILE A 174 5.92 10.98 2.41
CA ILE A 174 4.57 11.26 1.91
C ILE A 174 4.11 10.18 0.92
N LEU A 175 4.98 9.76 0.00
CA LEU A 175 4.66 8.72 -0.98
C LEU A 175 4.33 7.39 -0.29
N ASN A 176 5.10 6.98 0.73
CA ASN A 176 4.79 5.77 1.49
C ASN A 176 3.44 5.86 2.19
N ILE A 177 3.14 6.99 2.85
CA ILE A 177 1.85 7.22 3.48
C ILE A 177 0.71 7.18 2.45
N ALA A 178 0.91 7.78 1.27
CA ALA A 178 -0.09 7.79 0.20
C ALA A 178 -0.38 6.39 -0.35
N VAL A 179 0.65 5.57 -0.59
CA VAL A 179 0.49 4.18 -1.02
C VAL A 179 -0.26 3.38 0.05
N ILE A 180 0.13 3.51 1.32
CA ILE A 180 -0.55 2.84 2.44
C ILE A 180 -2.01 3.28 2.55
N ALA A 181 -2.30 4.58 2.40
CA ALA A 181 -3.66 5.12 2.43
C ALA A 181 -4.52 4.53 1.32
N MET A 182 -4.00 4.47 0.08
CA MET A 182 -4.70 3.85 -1.03
C MET A 182 -4.98 2.36 -0.75
N LEU A 183 -3.98 1.61 -0.25
CA LEU A 183 -4.15 0.20 0.08
C LEU A 183 -5.23 -0.02 1.15
N ILE A 184 -5.27 0.82 2.18
CA ILE A 184 -6.21 0.70 3.29
C ILE A 184 -7.62 1.18 2.91
N TYR A 185 -7.77 2.35 2.29
CA TYR A 185 -9.07 2.98 2.12
C TYR A 185 -9.75 2.66 0.78
N ILE A 186 -9.00 2.17 -0.21
CA ILE A 186 -9.54 1.86 -1.53
C ILE A 186 -9.48 0.35 -1.78
N GLU A 187 -8.28 -0.22 -1.66
CA GLU A 187 -8.06 -1.61 -2.06
C GLU A 187 -8.65 -2.60 -1.06
N PHE A 188 -8.44 -2.39 0.24
CA PHE A 188 -8.97 -3.30 1.26
C PHE A 188 -10.51 -3.43 1.21
N PRO A 189 -11.31 -2.35 1.14
CA PRO A 189 -12.76 -2.45 0.92
C PRO A 189 -13.13 -3.15 -0.39
N SER A 190 -12.39 -2.87 -1.47
CA SER A 190 -12.63 -3.49 -2.78
C SER A 190 -12.40 -5.01 -2.74
N TYR A 191 -11.34 -5.47 -2.09
CA TYR A 191 -11.08 -6.91 -1.91
C TYR A 191 -12.01 -7.55 -0.91
N LEU A 192 -12.48 -6.82 0.12
CA LEU A 192 -13.51 -7.31 1.02
C LEU A 192 -14.81 -7.61 0.25
N GLN A 193 -15.22 -6.70 -0.64
CA GLN A 193 -16.35 -6.94 -1.53
C GLN A 193 -16.13 -8.15 -2.43
N ALA A 194 -14.94 -8.28 -3.04
CA ALA A 194 -14.58 -9.43 -3.87
C ALA A 194 -14.68 -10.76 -3.11
N PHE A 195 -14.21 -10.77 -1.86
CA PHE A 195 -14.28 -11.93 -0.97
C PHE A 195 -15.73 -12.36 -0.73
N TYR A 196 -16.63 -11.43 -0.43
CA TYR A 196 -18.04 -11.75 -0.22
C TYR A 196 -18.73 -12.25 -1.49
N LYS A 197 -18.46 -11.64 -2.65
CA LYS A 197 -18.95 -12.15 -3.94
C LYS A 197 -18.45 -13.56 -4.23
N TRP A 198 -17.20 -13.86 -3.88
CA TRP A 198 -16.62 -15.18 -4.07
C TRP A 198 -17.22 -16.23 -3.12
N LYS A 199 -17.49 -15.86 -1.87
CA LYS A 199 -18.02 -16.73 -0.82
C LYS A 199 -19.53 -16.99 -0.95
N TYR A 200 -20.30 -15.99 -1.37
CA TYR A 200 -21.76 -16.02 -1.48
C TYR A 200 -22.22 -15.60 -2.89
N PRO A 201 -21.84 -16.36 -3.94
CA PRO A 201 -22.00 -15.91 -5.30
C PRO A 201 -23.46 -15.85 -5.76
N GLU A 202 -24.32 -16.77 -5.29
CA GLU A 202 -25.74 -16.77 -5.67
C GLU A 202 -26.51 -15.66 -4.97
N GLU A 203 -26.29 -15.45 -3.67
CA GLU A 203 -26.95 -14.38 -2.93
C GLU A 203 -26.58 -13.01 -3.50
N TYR A 204 -25.31 -12.78 -3.83
CA TYR A 204 -24.88 -11.54 -4.47
C TYR A 204 -25.41 -11.38 -5.89
N ARG A 205 -25.48 -12.47 -6.66
CA ARG A 205 -26.05 -12.43 -8.01
C ARG A 205 -27.51 -12.00 -7.97
N GLN A 206 -28.31 -12.61 -7.08
CA GLN A 206 -29.72 -12.28 -6.88
C GLN A 206 -29.89 -10.85 -6.38
N TRP A 207 -29.05 -10.41 -5.42
CA TRP A 207 -29.06 -9.04 -4.91
C TRP A 207 -28.69 -8.00 -5.99
N GLU A 208 -27.76 -8.32 -6.89
CA GLU A 208 -27.43 -7.47 -8.04
C GLU A 208 -28.43 -7.60 -9.21
N GLY A 209 -29.46 -8.46 -9.09
CA GLY A 209 -30.47 -8.66 -10.12
C GLY A 209 -29.93 -9.26 -11.43
N LYS A 210 -28.81 -10.01 -11.36
CA LYS A 210 -28.14 -10.57 -12.54
C LYS A 210 -28.61 -11.98 -12.84
N THR A 211 -28.75 -12.29 -14.12
CA THR A 211 -28.97 -13.66 -14.58
C THR A 211 -27.77 -14.56 -14.30
N VAL A 212 -27.98 -15.88 -14.26
CA VAL A 212 -26.90 -16.86 -14.09
C VAL A 212 -25.85 -16.70 -15.21
N GLU A 213 -26.28 -16.37 -16.43
CA GLU A 213 -25.40 -16.12 -17.57
C GLU A 213 -24.56 -14.86 -17.42
N GLU A 214 -25.14 -13.73 -16.99
CA GLU A 214 -24.39 -12.48 -16.77
C GLU A 214 -23.35 -12.61 -15.66
N TRP A 215 -23.65 -13.41 -14.63
CA TRP A 215 -22.76 -13.57 -13.47
C TRP A 215 -21.58 -14.47 -13.75
N TYR A 216 -21.82 -15.66 -14.32
CA TYR A 216 -20.80 -16.69 -14.52
C TYR A 216 -20.21 -16.68 -15.94
N GLY A 217 -20.96 -16.19 -16.92
CA GLY A 217 -20.60 -16.18 -18.32
C GLY A 217 -20.93 -17.49 -19.05
N LYS A 218 -21.32 -17.38 -20.33
CA LYS A 218 -21.67 -18.50 -21.23
C LYS A 218 -20.69 -19.69 -21.19
N LYS A 219 -19.38 -19.41 -21.15
CA LYS A 219 -18.34 -20.46 -21.16
C LYS A 219 -18.34 -21.31 -19.89
N TYR A 220 -18.66 -20.71 -18.74
CA TYR A 220 -18.73 -21.41 -17.47
C TYR A 220 -19.99 -22.29 -17.42
N LEU A 221 -21.14 -21.75 -17.84
CA LEU A 221 -22.40 -22.48 -17.85
C LEU A 221 -22.43 -23.68 -18.80
N LYS A 222 -21.70 -23.61 -19.91
CA LYS A 222 -21.51 -24.79 -20.79
C LYS A 222 -20.91 -26.00 -20.05
N LYS A 223 -20.13 -25.76 -18.99
CA LYS A 223 -19.51 -26.80 -18.16
C LYS A 223 -20.30 -27.11 -16.89
N HIS A 224 -21.20 -26.21 -16.49
CA HIS A 224 -21.94 -26.22 -15.23
C HIS A 224 -23.43 -25.99 -15.51
N LYS A 225 -24.07 -26.97 -16.15
CA LYS A 225 -25.48 -26.88 -16.56
C LYS A 225 -26.43 -26.95 -15.36
N GLU A 226 -26.00 -27.57 -14.27
CA GLU A 226 -26.74 -27.67 -13.00
C GLU A 226 -27.13 -26.29 -12.42
N LEU A 227 -26.44 -25.21 -12.81
CA LEU A 227 -26.77 -23.85 -12.37
C LEU A 227 -27.98 -23.26 -13.09
N LEU A 228 -28.34 -23.80 -14.28
CA LEU A 228 -29.50 -23.37 -15.05
C LEU A 228 -30.80 -24.05 -14.58
N GLU A 229 -30.69 -25.18 -13.88
CA GLU A 229 -31.83 -25.91 -13.33
C GLU A 229 -32.39 -25.26 -12.05
N ASN A 230 -31.60 -24.36 -11.45
CA ASN A 230 -31.90 -23.66 -10.20
C ASN A 230 -32.25 -22.17 -10.43
N GLU A 231 -32.44 -21.75 -11.68
CA GLU A 231 -32.92 -20.42 -12.09
C GLU A 231 -34.43 -20.43 -12.29
#